data_AF-A0A1U9P108-F1
#
_entry.id   AF-A0A1U9P108-F1
#
_cell.length_a   1.000
_cell.length_b   1.000
_cell.length_c   1.000
_cell.angle_alpha   90.00
_cell.angle_beta   90.00
_cell.angle_gamma   90.00
#
_symmetry.space_group_name_H-M   'P 1'
#
loop_
_entity.id
_entity.type
_entity.pdbx_description
1 polymer ?
#
loop_
_entity_poly.entity_id
_entity_poly.type
_entity_poly.pdbx_seq_one_letter_code
_entity_poly.pdbx_strand_id
1 'polypeptide(L)'
;MNDTEQLLEQVADRARTSARAQGKPLPTPLGAGEIARAEGILGFALPPLLAGLYTGVGDGGFGPERGLLPLRQALGAYAAQRASGWRWPEAVLPVADLGCAMYACVDCRSETAQVLLFDPNPGEPDLAWSVDAPGLACWLRGWLDGTAWFCEESALGEDHDLELAPWAEFRSRI
;
A
#
# COMPACT_ATOMS: atom_id res chain seq x y z
N MET A 1 2.55 25.01 -2.66
CA MET A 1 2.23 23.61 -2.90
C MET A 1 3.51 22.82 -2.73
N ASN A 2 3.55 21.89 -1.78
CA ASN A 2 4.70 21.00 -1.59
C ASN A 2 4.57 19.76 -2.48
N ASP A 3 5.66 19.01 -2.64
CA ASP A 3 5.71 17.82 -3.52
C ASP A 3 4.68 16.75 -3.13
N THR A 4 4.31 16.66 -1.85
CA THR A 4 3.30 15.72 -1.35
C THR A 4 1.89 16.14 -1.78
N GLU A 5 1.55 17.42 -1.66
CA GLU A 5 0.27 17.96 -2.11
C GLU A 5 0.10 17.79 -3.62
N GLN A 6 1.15 18.07 -4.40
CA GLN A 6 1.12 17.88 -5.85
C GLN A 6 0.91 16.41 -6.22
N LEU A 7 1.59 15.49 -5.52
CA LEU A 7 1.41 14.06 -5.75
C LEU A 7 -0.01 13.60 -5.41
N LEU A 8 -0.59 14.08 -4.31
CA LEU A 8 -1.97 13.77 -3.92
C LEU A 8 -2.97 14.26 -4.97
N GLU A 9 -2.77 15.45 -5.53
CA GLU A 9 -3.61 15.98 -6.61
C GLU A 9 -3.54 15.11 -7.87
N GLN A 10 -2.32 14.72 -8.29
CA GLN A 10 -2.12 13.82 -9.43
C GLN A 10 -2.78 12.46 -9.23
N VAL A 11 -2.64 11.88 -8.04
CA VAL A 11 -3.32 10.62 -7.67
C VAL A 11 -4.83 10.80 -7.69
N ALA A 12 -5.36 11.90 -7.17
CA ALA A 12 -6.79 12.19 -7.20
C ALA A 12 -7.32 12.32 -8.63
N ASP A 13 -6.58 12.96 -9.53
CA ASP A 13 -6.95 13.10 -10.94
C ASP A 13 -6.98 11.76 -11.66
N ARG A 14 -5.94 10.93 -11.50
CA ARG A 14 -5.92 9.58 -12.06
C ARG A 14 -7.05 8.73 -11.50
N ALA A 15 -7.22 8.70 -10.17
CA ALA A 15 -8.27 7.92 -9.50
C ALA A 15 -9.68 8.30 -9.97
N ARG A 16 -9.98 9.61 -10.07
CA ARG A 16 -11.28 10.10 -10.57
C ARG A 16 -11.51 9.75 -12.03
N THR A 17 -10.46 9.79 -12.85
CA THR A 17 -10.53 9.42 -14.27
C THR A 17 -10.83 7.93 -14.43
N SER A 18 -10.11 7.07 -13.71
CA SER A 18 -10.35 5.62 -13.70
C SER A 18 -11.74 5.25 -13.18
N ALA A 19 -12.18 5.86 -12.07
CA ALA A 19 -13.51 5.64 -11.50
C ALA A 19 -14.64 5.97 -12.49
N ARG A 20 -14.50 7.07 -13.26
CA ARG A 20 -15.44 7.44 -14.32
C ARG A 20 -15.45 6.43 -15.47
N ALA A 21 -14.28 6.00 -15.92
CA ALA A 21 -14.16 5.02 -17.00
C ALA A 21 -14.79 3.67 -16.63
N GLN A 22 -14.64 3.24 -15.38
CA GLN A 22 -15.18 1.98 -14.86
C GLN A 22 -16.64 2.07 -14.39
N GLY A 23 -17.22 3.27 -14.32
CA GLY A 23 -18.59 3.49 -13.80
C GLY A 23 -18.75 3.16 -12.31
N LYS A 24 -17.65 3.05 -11.56
CA LYS A 24 -17.64 2.73 -10.13
C LYS A 24 -17.11 3.94 -9.35
N PRO A 25 -17.92 4.59 -8.51
CA PRO A 25 -17.46 5.74 -7.75
C PRO A 25 -16.38 5.35 -6.73
N LEU A 26 -15.45 6.26 -6.48
CA LEU A 26 -14.48 6.12 -5.40
C LEU A 26 -15.20 6.09 -4.04
N PRO A 27 -14.75 5.25 -3.09
CA PRO A 27 -15.13 5.38 -1.69
C PRO A 27 -14.93 6.81 -1.19
N THR A 28 -15.87 7.28 -0.36
CA THR A 28 -15.79 8.63 0.22
C THR A 28 -14.51 8.75 1.05
N PRO A 29 -13.75 9.85 0.92
CA PRO A 29 -12.59 10.09 1.77
C PRO A 29 -12.96 10.10 3.25
N LEU A 30 -12.02 9.69 4.08
CA LEU A 30 -12.20 9.64 5.53
C LEU A 30 -12.38 11.05 6.12
N GLY A 31 -13.28 11.14 7.09
CA GLY A 31 -13.59 12.34 7.83
C GLY A 31 -12.59 12.66 8.94
N ALA A 32 -12.80 13.81 9.57
CA ALA A 32 -11.96 14.28 10.66
C ALA A 32 -11.90 13.27 11.83
N GLY A 33 -10.69 12.95 12.26
CA GLY A 33 -10.44 12.06 13.41
C GLY A 33 -10.51 10.56 13.11
N GLU A 34 -10.88 10.14 11.90
CA GLU A 34 -10.88 8.72 11.53
C GLU A 34 -9.46 8.14 11.45
N ILE A 35 -8.51 8.92 10.93
CA ILE A 35 -7.07 8.57 10.97
C ILE A 35 -6.60 8.38 12.40
N ALA A 36 -6.85 9.35 13.29
CA ALA A 36 -6.43 9.26 14.69
C ALA A 36 -7.05 8.06 15.43
N ARG A 37 -8.30 7.68 15.10
CA ARG A 37 -8.92 6.46 15.63
C ARG A 37 -8.22 5.21 15.11
N ALA A 38 -7.91 5.16 13.81
CA ALA A 38 -7.20 4.04 13.21
C ALA A 38 -5.80 3.89 13.81
N GLU A 39 -5.04 4.97 13.95
CA GLU A 39 -3.72 4.99 14.60
C GLU A 39 -3.80 4.52 16.06
N GLY A 40 -4.85 4.94 16.80
CA GLY A 40 -5.10 4.47 18.16
C GLY A 40 -5.37 2.97 18.26
N ILE A 41 -5.99 2.37 17.24
CA ILE A 41 -6.21 0.91 17.15
C ILE A 41 -4.91 0.19 16.76
N LEU A 42 -4.15 0.76 15.82
CA LEU A 42 -2.90 0.20 15.32
C LEU A 42 -1.76 0.28 16.34
N GLY A 43 -1.77 1.30 17.20
CA GLY A 43 -0.68 1.60 18.13
C GLY A 43 0.51 2.30 17.47
N PHE A 44 0.39 2.76 16.23
CA PHE A 44 1.39 3.52 15.49
C PHE A 44 0.74 4.52 14.54
N ALA A 45 1.49 5.56 14.18
CA ALA A 45 1.04 6.60 13.26
C ALA A 45 1.11 6.14 11.80
N LEU A 46 0.16 6.58 10.98
CA LEU A 46 0.25 6.40 9.54
C LEU A 46 1.20 7.45 8.94
N PRO A 47 2.01 7.10 7.94
CA PRO A 47 2.80 8.09 7.21
C PRO A 47 1.90 9.19 6.65
N PRO A 48 2.30 10.48 6.70
CA PRO A 48 1.46 11.60 6.28
C PRO A 48 0.92 11.47 4.85
N LEU A 49 1.72 10.95 3.92
CA LEU A 49 1.28 10.70 2.55
C LEU A 49 0.16 9.64 2.50
N LEU A 50 0.29 8.55 3.26
CA LEU A 50 -0.75 7.50 3.31
C LEU A 50 -2.06 8.04 3.92
N ALA A 51 -1.96 8.78 5.02
CA ALA A 51 -3.13 9.44 5.61
C ALA A 51 -3.79 10.41 4.61
N GLY A 52 -2.98 11.18 3.88
CA GLY A 52 -3.45 12.11 2.85
C GLY A 52 -4.21 11.43 1.71
N LEU A 53 -3.83 10.23 1.32
CA LEU A 53 -4.58 9.43 0.33
C LEU A 53 -5.99 9.12 0.85
N TYR A 54 -6.09 8.61 2.09
CA TYR A 54 -7.37 8.24 2.69
C TYR A 54 -8.30 9.42 2.94
N THR A 55 -7.77 10.59 3.31
CA THR A 55 -8.56 11.79 3.60
C THR A 55 -8.80 12.70 2.40
N GLY A 56 -7.93 12.64 1.38
CA GLY A 56 -7.95 13.56 0.24
C GLY A 56 -8.43 12.93 -1.07
N VAL A 57 -8.18 11.64 -1.28
CA VAL A 57 -8.50 10.93 -2.53
C VAL A 57 -9.74 10.04 -2.35
N GLY A 58 -9.74 9.20 -1.33
CA GLY A 58 -10.84 8.28 -1.03
C GLY A 58 -10.46 7.23 0.02
N ASP A 59 -11.44 6.61 0.67
CA ASP A 59 -11.20 5.47 1.57
C ASP A 59 -10.86 4.17 0.79
N GLY A 60 -9.74 4.18 0.07
CA GLY A 60 -9.32 3.10 -0.82
C GLY A 60 -10.01 3.10 -2.19
N GLY A 61 -9.93 1.98 -2.90
CA GLY A 61 -10.61 1.74 -4.18
C GLY A 61 -9.95 2.36 -5.41
N PHE A 62 -8.72 2.86 -5.29
CA PHE A 62 -7.88 3.37 -6.38
C PHE A 62 -6.43 2.91 -6.18
N GLY A 63 -5.62 2.89 -7.23
CA GLY A 63 -4.25 2.37 -7.17
C GLY A 63 -4.07 1.06 -7.95
N PRO A 64 -3.11 0.19 -7.57
CA PRO A 64 -2.84 -1.09 -8.25
C PRO A 64 -4.06 -2.01 -8.27
N GLU A 65 -4.23 -2.80 -9.32
CA GLU A 65 -5.24 -3.87 -9.41
C GLU A 65 -6.65 -3.46 -8.90
N ARG A 66 -7.06 -3.96 -7.72
CA ARG A 66 -8.34 -3.70 -7.05
C ARG A 66 -8.38 -2.40 -6.26
N GLY A 67 -7.27 -1.67 -6.26
CA GLY A 67 -7.02 -0.44 -5.52
C GLY A 67 -6.59 -0.68 -4.08
N LEU A 68 -6.20 0.41 -3.43
CA LEU A 68 -5.93 0.45 -2.01
C LEU A 68 -7.12 -0.09 -1.22
N LEU A 69 -6.84 -0.86 -0.18
CA LEU A 69 -7.82 -1.32 0.78
C LEU A 69 -8.43 -0.11 1.51
N PRO A 70 -9.75 -0.07 1.73
CA PRO A 70 -10.34 0.82 2.72
C PRO A 70 -9.61 0.67 4.06
N LEU A 71 -9.39 1.76 4.79
CA LEU A 71 -8.53 1.77 5.98
C LEU A 71 -9.02 0.75 7.02
N ARG A 72 -10.33 0.59 7.18
CA ARG A 72 -10.92 -0.45 8.04
C ARG A 72 -10.46 -1.87 7.65
N GLN A 73 -10.39 -2.16 6.35
CA GLN A 73 -9.95 -3.47 5.85
C GLN A 73 -8.46 -3.66 6.06
N ALA A 74 -7.65 -2.62 5.84
CA ALA A 74 -6.22 -2.64 6.15
C ALA A 74 -5.94 -2.96 7.64
N LEU A 75 -6.69 -2.34 8.56
CA LEU A 75 -6.63 -2.64 10.00
C LEU A 75 -6.98 -4.11 10.30
N GLY A 76 -8.06 -4.62 9.70
CA GLY A 76 -8.49 -6.00 9.86
C GLY A 76 -7.45 -6.99 9.33
N ALA A 77 -6.89 -6.71 8.16
CA ALA A 77 -5.83 -7.51 7.55
C ALA A 77 -4.57 -7.51 8.43
N TYR A 78 -4.14 -6.35 8.91
CA TYR A 78 -3.01 -6.24 9.83
C TYR A 78 -3.20 -7.07 11.10
N ALA A 79 -4.35 -6.94 11.76
CA ALA A 79 -4.64 -7.70 12.97
C ALA A 79 -4.69 -9.22 12.71
N ALA A 80 -5.31 -9.64 11.60
CA ALA A 80 -5.36 -11.05 11.21
C ALA A 80 -3.96 -11.62 10.94
N GLN A 81 -3.10 -10.84 10.28
CA GLN A 81 -1.74 -11.27 9.98
C GLN A 81 -0.82 -11.26 11.20
N ARG A 82 -0.97 -10.30 12.12
CA ARG A 82 -0.26 -10.32 13.40
C ARG A 82 -0.60 -11.54 14.25
N ALA A 83 -1.81 -12.09 14.09
CA ALA A 83 -2.23 -13.33 14.75
C ALA A 83 -1.87 -14.62 13.98
N SER A 84 -1.29 -14.49 12.78
CA SER A 84 -0.98 -15.63 11.92
C SER A 84 0.41 -16.23 12.22
N GLY A 85 0.70 -17.39 11.61
CA GLY A 85 2.03 -18.01 11.69
C GLY A 85 3.10 -17.32 10.84
N TRP A 86 2.74 -16.29 10.07
CA TRP A 86 3.63 -15.62 9.11
C TRP A 86 4.62 -14.64 9.75
N ARG A 87 4.64 -14.52 11.07
CA ARG A 87 5.51 -13.58 11.81
C ARG A 87 5.39 -12.18 11.20
N TRP A 88 4.16 -11.68 11.10
CA TRP A 88 3.92 -10.41 10.42
C TRP A 88 4.62 -9.27 11.17
N PRO A 89 5.41 -8.40 10.53
CA PRO A 89 6.19 -7.38 11.22
C PRO A 89 5.35 -6.31 11.92
N GLU A 90 5.92 -5.70 12.96
CA GLU A 90 5.37 -4.51 13.61
C GLU A 90 5.36 -3.29 12.68
N ALA A 91 4.24 -2.56 12.71
CA ALA A 91 4.02 -1.34 11.93
C ALA A 91 4.15 -1.48 10.40
N VAL A 92 4.02 -2.70 9.87
CA VAL A 92 3.92 -2.94 8.42
C VAL A 92 2.45 -3.18 8.07
N LEU A 93 1.81 -2.15 7.50
CA LEU A 93 0.37 -2.14 7.23
C LEU A 93 0.08 -2.65 5.81
N PRO A 94 -0.78 -3.68 5.61
CA PRO A 94 -1.25 -4.04 4.28
C PRO A 94 -2.11 -2.91 3.71
N VAL A 95 -1.78 -2.43 2.51
CA VAL A 95 -2.49 -1.31 1.86
C VAL A 95 -3.14 -1.68 0.55
N ALA A 96 -2.70 -2.74 -0.15
CA ALA A 96 -3.38 -3.28 -1.32
C ALA A 96 -3.30 -4.81 -1.34
N ASP A 97 -4.38 -5.45 -1.77
CA ASP A 97 -4.45 -6.91 -1.97
C ASP A 97 -4.16 -7.21 -3.45
N LEU A 98 -3.04 -7.89 -3.70
CA LEU A 98 -2.50 -8.19 -5.03
C LEU A 98 -2.95 -9.58 -5.55
N GLY A 99 -3.93 -10.20 -4.87
CA GLY A 99 -4.35 -11.55 -5.19
C GLY A 99 -3.40 -12.59 -4.62
N CYS A 100 -3.72 -13.88 -4.76
CA CYS A 100 -2.88 -14.99 -4.27
C CYS A 100 -2.42 -14.87 -2.79
N ALA A 101 -3.18 -14.14 -1.96
CA ALA A 101 -2.81 -13.76 -0.59
C ALA A 101 -1.54 -12.89 -0.45
N MET A 102 -1.10 -12.26 -1.54
CA MET A 102 -0.05 -11.26 -1.58
C MET A 102 -0.57 -9.88 -1.21
N TYR A 103 0.30 -9.07 -0.60
CA TYR A 103 -0.04 -7.70 -0.21
C TYR A 103 1.08 -6.73 -0.58
N ALA A 104 0.69 -5.56 -1.12
CA ALA A 104 1.53 -4.38 -0.98
C ALA A 104 1.34 -3.82 0.43
N CYS A 105 2.43 -3.59 1.13
CA CYS A 105 2.46 -3.15 2.52
C CYS A 105 3.28 -1.88 2.68
N VAL A 106 2.92 -1.02 3.62
CA VAL A 106 3.70 0.18 3.96
C VAL A 106 4.36 -0.02 5.31
N ASP A 107 5.70 0.13 5.37
CA ASP A 107 6.39 0.27 6.66
C ASP A 107 6.12 1.67 7.23
N CYS A 108 5.27 1.72 8.25
CA CYS A 108 4.85 2.95 8.92
C CYS A 108 5.92 3.51 9.88
N ARG A 109 7.02 2.78 10.12
CA ARG A 109 8.20 3.29 10.86
C ARG A 109 9.28 3.85 9.92
N SER A 110 9.16 3.60 8.62
CA SER A 110 10.08 4.14 7.62
C SER A 110 9.80 5.63 7.39
N GLU A 111 10.84 6.46 7.41
CA GLU A 111 10.73 7.90 7.14
C GLU A 111 10.16 8.18 5.73
N THR A 112 10.44 7.30 4.77
CA THR A 112 9.96 7.41 3.38
C THR A 112 8.68 6.61 3.12
N ALA A 113 8.13 5.95 4.16
CA ALA A 113 7.04 4.99 4.02
C ALA A 113 7.37 3.92 2.96
N GLN A 114 8.50 3.22 3.11
CA GLN A 114 8.93 2.13 2.23
C GLN A 114 7.77 1.17 1.93
N VAL A 115 7.61 0.83 0.65
CA VAL A 115 6.60 -0.14 0.22
C VAL A 115 7.26 -1.50 0.10
N LEU A 116 6.66 -2.47 0.77
CA LEU A 116 7.10 -3.85 0.84
C LEU A 116 6.11 -4.73 0.09
N LEU A 117 6.62 -5.73 -0.61
CA LEU A 117 5.82 -6.83 -1.11
C LEU A 117 5.84 -7.96 -0.08
N PHE A 118 4.66 -8.40 0.33
CA PHE A 118 4.47 -9.68 0.99
C PHE A 118 4.05 -10.73 -0.04
N ASP A 119 4.83 -11.79 -0.17
CA ASP A 119 4.52 -12.96 -1.00
C ASP A 119 4.63 -14.27 -0.18
N PRO A 120 3.52 -14.97 0.10
CA PRO A 120 3.55 -16.22 0.84
C PRO A 120 3.97 -17.44 0.00
N ASN A 121 4.10 -17.32 -1.32
CA ASN A 121 4.35 -18.44 -2.24
C ASN A 121 5.61 -19.27 -1.91
N PRO A 122 6.73 -18.68 -1.46
CA PRO A 122 7.90 -19.44 -1.02
C PRO A 122 7.63 -20.36 0.19
N GLY A 123 6.52 -20.18 0.90
CA GLY A 123 6.12 -21.03 2.04
C GLY A 123 6.89 -20.77 3.34
N GLU A 124 7.85 -19.86 3.33
CA GLU A 124 8.70 -19.54 4.47
C GLU A 124 8.62 -18.04 4.82
N PRO A 125 8.32 -17.66 6.09
CA PRO A 125 8.23 -16.25 6.48
C PRO A 125 9.47 -15.41 6.16
N ASP A 126 10.66 -16.00 6.25
CA ASP A 126 11.93 -15.31 5.98
C ASP A 126 12.17 -15.02 4.49
N LEU A 127 11.42 -15.68 3.60
CA LEU A 127 11.48 -15.48 2.15
C LEU A 127 10.29 -14.68 1.63
N ALA A 128 9.34 -14.33 2.50
CA ALA A 128 8.06 -13.74 2.11
C ALA A 128 8.08 -12.21 1.95
N TRP A 129 9.23 -11.55 2.16
CA TRP A 129 9.32 -10.10 2.25
C TRP A 129 10.40 -9.51 1.34
N SER A 130 9.97 -8.64 0.44
CA SER A 130 10.84 -7.91 -0.48
C SER A 130 10.52 -6.42 -0.50
N VAL A 131 11.49 -5.59 -0.89
CA VAL A 131 11.27 -4.15 -1.11
C VAL A 131 10.68 -3.95 -2.49
N ASP A 132 9.45 -3.45 -2.55
CA ASP A 132 8.77 -3.10 -3.81
C ASP A 132 9.21 -1.70 -4.28
N ALA A 133 9.20 -0.74 -3.35
CA ALA A 133 9.69 0.61 -3.63
C ALA A 133 10.35 1.24 -2.39
N PRO A 134 11.37 2.09 -2.58
CA PRO A 134 12.08 2.75 -1.46
C PRO A 134 11.20 3.73 -0.67
N GLY A 135 10.01 4.08 -1.17
CA GLY A 135 9.05 4.93 -0.49
C GLY A 135 7.72 5.01 -1.21
N LEU A 136 6.66 5.32 -0.47
CA LEU A 136 5.28 5.39 -0.98
C LEU A 136 5.14 6.40 -2.13
N ALA A 137 5.86 7.53 -2.07
CA ALA A 137 5.85 8.49 -3.16
C ALA A 137 6.42 7.93 -4.47
N CYS A 138 7.49 7.13 -4.38
CA CYS A 138 8.10 6.49 -5.54
C CYS A 138 7.17 5.43 -6.14
N TRP A 139 6.52 4.65 -5.27
CA TRP A 139 5.54 3.65 -5.68
C TRP A 139 4.33 4.25 -6.40
N LEU A 140 3.74 5.33 -5.85
CA LEU A 140 2.63 6.04 -6.49
C LEU A 140 3.02 6.67 -7.82
N ARG A 141 4.25 7.21 -7.94
CA ARG A 141 4.76 7.73 -9.22
C ARG A 141 4.89 6.62 -10.26
N GLY A 142 5.41 5.46 -9.87
CA GLY A 142 5.45 4.29 -10.75
C GLY A 142 4.08 3.92 -11.29
N TRP A 143 3.05 3.94 -10.44
CA TRP A 143 1.66 3.74 -10.87
C TRP A 143 1.13 4.87 -11.77
N LEU A 144 1.38 6.13 -11.42
CA LEU A 144 0.98 7.30 -12.22
C LEU A 144 1.59 7.28 -13.63
N ASP A 145 2.84 6.84 -13.73
CA ASP A 145 3.59 6.78 -14.99
C ASP A 145 3.34 5.47 -15.76
N GLY A 146 2.60 4.51 -15.20
CA GLY A 146 2.36 3.20 -15.80
C GLY A 146 3.61 2.31 -15.86
N THR A 147 4.63 2.60 -15.07
CA THR A 147 5.92 1.89 -15.06
C THR A 147 6.02 0.85 -13.95
N ALA A 148 5.16 0.93 -12.93
CA ALA A 148 5.12 -0.08 -11.88
C ALA A 148 4.69 -1.43 -12.46
N TRP A 149 5.29 -2.52 -11.97
CA TRP A 149 5.12 -3.87 -12.54
C TRP A 149 3.66 -4.36 -12.51
N PHE A 150 2.86 -3.92 -11.54
CA PHE A 150 1.43 -4.23 -11.43
C PHE A 150 0.53 -3.40 -12.36
N CYS A 151 1.09 -2.51 -13.19
CA CYS A 151 0.32 -1.76 -14.18
C CYS A 151 0.22 -2.57 -15.48
N GLU A 152 -0.98 -2.62 -16.06
CA GLU A 152 -1.22 -3.29 -17.35
C GLU A 152 -0.33 -2.72 -18.48
N GLU A 153 0.04 -1.44 -18.41
CA GLU A 153 0.89 -0.78 -19.40
C GLU A 153 2.40 -1.04 -19.21
N SER A 154 2.80 -1.72 -18.13
CA SER A 154 4.21 -1.90 -17.80
C SER A 154 4.86 -2.95 -18.70
N ALA A 155 6.03 -2.61 -19.23
CA ALA A 155 6.88 -3.54 -19.96
C ALA A 155 7.48 -4.65 -19.07
N LEU A 156 7.34 -4.53 -17.75
CA LEU A 156 7.76 -5.55 -16.78
C LEU A 156 6.76 -6.72 -16.71
N GLY A 157 5.50 -6.54 -17.15
CA GLY A 157 4.49 -7.60 -17.28
C GLY A 157 4.08 -8.31 -15.97
N GLU A 158 3.16 -9.28 -16.09
CA GLU A 158 2.81 -10.26 -15.03
C GLU A 158 3.89 -11.34 -14.81
N ASP A 159 5.11 -11.11 -15.33
CA ASP A 159 6.19 -12.08 -15.19
C ASP A 159 6.64 -12.09 -13.71
N HIS A 160 6.48 -13.26 -13.08
CA HIS A 160 6.80 -13.51 -11.66
C HIS A 160 8.30 -13.41 -11.32
N ASP A 161 9.15 -13.04 -12.28
CA ASP A 161 10.60 -12.86 -12.12
C ASP A 161 10.95 -11.40 -11.78
N LEU A 162 10.15 -10.79 -10.90
CA LEU A 162 10.55 -9.51 -10.30
C LEU A 162 11.76 -9.77 -9.40
N GLU A 163 12.95 -9.32 -9.82
CA GLU A 163 14.17 -9.34 -9.01
C GLU A 163 14.09 -8.30 -7.86
N LEU A 164 13.06 -8.37 -7.02
CA LEU A 164 12.92 -7.51 -5.86
C LEU A 164 13.93 -7.92 -4.79
N ALA A 165 14.60 -6.92 -4.23
CA ALA A 165 15.56 -7.15 -3.16
C ALA A 165 14.84 -7.63 -1.89
N PRO A 166 15.34 -8.67 -1.20
CA PRO A 166 14.81 -9.09 0.10
C PRO A 166 14.84 -7.95 1.13
N TRP A 167 13.83 -7.88 1.99
CA TRP A 167 13.77 -6.86 3.03
C TRP A 167 14.65 -7.23 4.23
N ALA A 168 15.85 -6.65 4.28
CA ALA A 168 16.86 -6.96 5.29
C ALA A 168 16.43 -6.71 6.74
N GLU A 169 15.47 -5.81 6.97
CA GLU A 169 14.98 -5.48 8.32
C GLU A 169 13.96 -6.47 8.86
N PHE A 170 13.44 -7.41 8.06
CA PHE A 170 12.37 -8.32 8.46
C PHE A 170 12.58 -8.93 9.85
N ARG A 171 13.75 -9.55 10.09
CA ARG A 171 14.04 -10.24 11.35
C ARG A 171 14.11 -9.33 12.58
N SER A 172 14.40 -8.04 12.40
CA SER A 172 14.45 -7.08 13.52
C SER A 172 13.08 -6.47 13.85
N ARG A 173 12.05 -6.82 13.07
CA ARG A 173 10.73 -6.19 13.10
C ARG A 173 9.59 -7.14 13.50
N ILE A 174 9.87 -8.40 13.83
CA ILE A 174 8.87 -9.43 14.16
C ILE A 174 8.64 -9.64 15.65
#